data_AF-I3T5N1-F1
#
_entry.id   AF-I3T5N1-F1
#
_cell.length_a   1.000
_cell.length_b   1.000
_cell.length_c   1.000
_cell.angle_alpha   90.00
_cell.angle_beta   90.00
_cell.angle_gamma   90.00
#
_symmetry.space_group_name_H-M   'P 1'
#
loop_
_entity.id
_entity.type
_entity.pdbx_description
1 polymer ?
#
loop_
_entity_poly.entity_id
_entity_poly.type
_entity_poly.pdbx_seq_one_letter_code
_entity_poly.pdbx_strand_id
1 'polypeptide(L)'
;MGLKMKIALLLFFLGLTTTIVDARFEPNSLITQVISNGVKSTCKPCCNNCSCTFSIPPQCRCKDVKPTCHSACKTCRCFESFPLKCDCPDITDFCYEPCNSTIAKAH
;
A
#
# COMPACT_ATOMS: atom_id res chain seq x y z
N MET A 1 8.76 -58.00 11.37
CA MET A 1 9.16 -57.26 10.15
C MET A 1 10.61 -57.63 9.81
N GLY A 2 10.84 -58.37 8.72
CA GLY A 2 12.15 -58.93 8.38
C GLY A 2 13.18 -57.86 8.00
N LEU A 3 14.47 -58.16 8.20
CA LEU A 3 15.60 -57.24 7.95
C LEU A 3 15.56 -56.63 6.54
N LYS A 4 15.16 -57.42 5.52
CA LYS A 4 15.00 -56.94 4.14
C LYS A 4 13.90 -55.89 3.97
N MET A 5 12.80 -56.01 4.72
CA MET A 5 11.70 -55.03 4.71
C MET A 5 12.12 -53.70 5.33
N LYS A 6 13.00 -53.74 6.34
CA LYS A 6 13.58 -52.54 6.96
C LYS A 6 14.56 -51.82 6.03
N ILE A 7 15.38 -52.57 5.27
CA ILE A 7 16.32 -52.00 4.29
C ILE A 7 15.56 -51.36 3.13
N ALA A 8 14.52 -52.03 2.61
CA ALA A 8 13.66 -51.46 1.57
C ALA A 8 12.97 -50.17 2.05
N LEU A 9 12.50 -50.15 3.30
CA LEU A 9 11.88 -48.97 3.89
C LEU A 9 12.88 -47.81 4.08
N LEU A 10 14.11 -48.09 4.52
CA LEU A 10 15.19 -47.10 4.63
C LEU A 10 15.58 -46.50 3.27
N LEU A 11 15.68 -47.33 2.23
CA LEU A 11 15.99 -46.86 0.86
C LEU A 11 14.85 -46.01 0.28
N PHE A 12 13.59 -46.31 0.64
CA PHE A 12 12.44 -45.51 0.25
C PHE A 12 12.42 -44.11 0.89
N PHE A 13 12.85 -43.99 2.16
CA PHE A 13 12.96 -42.69 2.83
C PHE A 13 14.14 -41.85 2.31
N LEU A 14 15.26 -42.45 1.91
CA LEU A 14 16.40 -41.71 1.33
C LEU A 14 16.14 -41.16 -0.07
N GLY A 15 15.12 -41.66 -0.78
CA GLY A 15 14.73 -41.17 -2.12
C GLY A 15 13.83 -39.93 -2.11
N LEU A 16 13.36 -39.49 -0.92
CA LEU A 16 12.37 -38.40 -0.79
C LEU A 16 12.99 -37.04 -0.43
N THR A 17 14.29 -36.83 -0.68
CA THR A 17 14.90 -35.49 -0.57
C THR A 17 14.97 -34.85 -1.94
N THR A 18 13.82 -34.62 -2.56
CA THR A 18 13.72 -33.61 -3.61
C THR A 18 13.93 -32.27 -2.93
N THR A 19 14.87 -31.49 -3.45
CA THR A 19 15.11 -30.11 -3.04
C THR A 19 13.79 -29.37 -3.03
N ILE A 20 13.26 -29.11 -1.84
CA ILE A 20 12.17 -28.15 -1.67
C ILE A 20 12.81 -26.82 -2.03
N VAL A 21 12.54 -26.33 -3.24
CA VAL A 21 12.79 -24.94 -3.55
C VAL A 21 11.83 -24.19 -2.63
N ASP A 22 12.38 -23.64 -1.55
CA ASP A 22 11.68 -22.75 -0.64
C ASP A 22 11.34 -21.49 -1.44
N ALA A 23 10.27 -21.56 -2.22
CA ALA A 23 9.57 -20.38 -2.68
C ALA A 23 8.74 -19.88 -1.49
N ARG A 24 9.41 -19.39 -0.44
CA ARG A 24 8.81 -18.46 0.52
C ARG A 24 8.46 -17.19 -0.24
N PHE A 25 7.32 -17.23 -0.90
CA PHE A 25 6.55 -16.03 -1.13
C PHE A 25 5.98 -15.65 0.25
N GLU A 26 6.70 -14.81 1.00
CA GLU A 26 6.14 -14.13 2.16
C GLU A 26 5.31 -12.94 1.66
N PRO A 27 3.96 -13.03 1.59
CA PRO A 27 3.13 -11.85 1.29
C PRO A 27 3.25 -10.78 2.39
N ASN A 28 3.83 -11.12 3.55
CA ASN A 28 3.87 -10.25 4.71
C ASN A 28 4.93 -9.14 4.60
N SER A 29 6.04 -9.32 3.87
CA SER A 29 7.05 -8.24 3.77
C SER A 29 6.55 -7.08 2.91
N LEU A 30 5.78 -7.38 1.86
CA LEU A 30 5.16 -6.37 0.99
C LEU A 30 3.98 -5.69 1.70
N ILE A 31 3.20 -6.46 2.48
CA ILE A 31 2.10 -5.90 3.28
C ILE A 31 2.64 -4.97 4.39
N THR A 32 3.71 -5.33 5.10
CA THR A 32 4.26 -4.46 6.16
C THR A 32 4.89 -3.17 5.59
N GLN A 33 5.55 -3.24 4.43
CA GLN A 33 6.12 -2.05 3.79
C GLN A 33 5.06 -1.11 3.19
N VAL A 34 3.93 -1.66 2.73
CA VAL A 34 2.77 -0.91 2.23
C VAL A 34 1.93 -0.32 3.37
N ILE A 35 1.78 -1.04 4.49
CA ILE A 35 1.05 -0.55 5.68
C ILE A 35 1.83 0.59 6.35
N SER A 36 3.16 0.53 6.37
CA SER A 36 3.97 1.60 6.98
C SER A 36 4.02 2.89 6.17
N ASN A 37 3.60 2.88 4.90
CA ASN A 37 3.63 4.05 4.01
C ASN A 37 2.25 4.50 3.49
N GLY A 38 1.17 3.83 3.88
CA GLY A 38 -0.18 4.06 3.35
C GLY A 38 -0.27 3.66 1.88
N VAL A 39 -1.32 2.92 1.51
CA VAL A 39 -1.57 2.59 0.10
C VAL A 39 -1.78 3.91 -0.65
N LYS A 40 -0.87 4.22 -1.56
CA LYS A 40 -0.91 5.40 -2.41
C LYS A 40 -1.63 5.05 -3.71
N SER A 41 -2.76 5.70 -3.98
CA SER A 41 -3.53 5.45 -5.21
C SER A 41 -2.71 5.85 -6.44
N THR A 42 -2.77 5.09 -7.53
CA THR A 42 -2.11 5.40 -8.82
C THR A 42 -2.93 6.37 -9.69
N CYS A 43 -4.12 6.77 -9.24
CA CYS A 43 -4.97 7.74 -9.95
C CYS A 43 -4.37 9.16 -9.97
N LYS A 44 -4.82 10.00 -10.91
CA LYS A 44 -4.49 11.44 -10.95
C LYS A 44 -4.71 12.06 -9.55
N PRO A 45 -3.77 12.86 -9.02
CA PRO A 45 -3.93 13.46 -7.70
C PRO A 45 -5.10 14.47 -7.73
N CYS A 46 -5.96 14.39 -6.72
CA CYS A 46 -7.15 15.20 -6.58
C CYS A 46 -7.39 15.52 -5.09
N CYS A 47 -8.11 16.60 -4.80
CA CYS A 47 -8.46 17.01 -3.43
C CYS A 47 -9.84 17.70 -3.42
N ASN A 48 -10.78 17.19 -2.63
CA ASN A 48 -12.10 17.82 -2.50
C ASN A 48 -12.10 18.96 -1.48
N ASN A 49 -11.37 18.81 -0.37
CA ASN A 49 -11.32 19.77 0.70
C ASN A 49 -9.90 20.35 0.83
N CYS A 50 -9.62 21.45 0.13
CA CYS A 50 -8.33 22.14 0.20
C CYS A 50 -8.42 23.41 1.04
N SER A 51 -7.39 23.71 1.82
CA SER A 51 -7.34 24.91 2.66
C SER A 51 -5.95 25.53 2.62
N CYS A 52 -5.90 26.84 2.39
CA CYS A 52 -4.67 27.59 2.26
C CYS A 52 -4.58 28.71 3.31
N THR A 53 -3.34 29.10 3.65
CA THR A 53 -3.06 30.36 4.35
C THR A 53 -3.20 31.55 3.41
N PHE A 54 -3.33 32.75 3.97
CA PHE A 54 -3.34 34.02 3.22
C PHE A 54 -1.93 34.59 2.96
N SER A 55 -0.88 33.75 2.98
CA SER A 55 0.50 34.16 2.69
C SER A 55 0.78 34.20 1.18
N ILE A 56 1.91 34.78 0.78
CA ILE A 56 2.41 34.77 -0.61
C ILE A 56 3.83 34.16 -0.59
N PRO A 57 4.05 32.95 -1.15
CA PRO A 57 3.04 32.05 -1.72
C PRO A 57 2.08 31.48 -0.65
N PRO A 58 0.88 31.06 -1.05
CA PRO A 58 -0.05 30.41 -0.13
C PRO A 58 0.53 29.07 0.32
N GLN A 59 0.22 28.66 1.54
CA GLN A 59 0.53 27.32 2.04
C GLN A 59 -0.78 26.54 2.12
N CYS A 60 -1.00 25.68 1.14
CA CYS A 60 -2.19 24.88 0.94
C CYS A 60 -1.98 23.45 1.41
N ARG A 61 -3.01 22.87 2.03
CA ARG A 61 -3.03 21.45 2.43
C ARG A 61 -4.35 20.82 2.05
N CYS A 62 -4.29 19.57 1.58
CA CYS A 62 -5.47 18.75 1.40
C CYS A 62 -5.96 18.19 2.74
N LYS A 63 -7.24 18.41 3.05
CA LYS A 63 -7.91 17.97 4.28
C LYS A 63 -8.83 16.76 4.03
N ASP A 64 -8.72 16.13 2.87
CA ASP A 64 -9.44 14.89 2.58
C ASP A 64 -8.96 13.79 3.53
N VAL A 65 -9.90 13.08 4.14
CA VAL A 65 -9.63 11.87 4.93
C VAL A 65 -10.23 10.68 4.19
N LYS A 66 -9.37 9.76 3.75
CA LYS A 66 -9.75 8.59 2.93
C LYS A 66 -8.99 7.35 3.40
N PRO A 67 -9.40 6.14 3.02
CA PRO A 67 -8.64 4.93 3.34
C PRO A 67 -7.23 4.91 2.72
N THR A 68 -6.98 5.74 1.70
CA THR A 68 -5.73 5.81 0.94
C THR A 68 -5.38 7.26 0.60
N CYS A 69 -4.09 7.55 0.44
CA CYS A 69 -3.63 8.88 0.00
C CYS A 69 -3.52 8.98 -1.53
N HIS A 70 -3.55 10.21 -2.05
CA HIS A 70 -3.41 10.46 -3.49
C HIS A 70 -1.96 10.25 -3.99
N SER A 71 -1.80 10.00 -5.29
CA SER A 71 -0.52 9.72 -5.97
C SER A 71 0.56 10.81 -5.87
N ALA A 72 0.21 12.02 -5.45
CA ALA A 72 1.18 13.09 -5.22
C ALA A 72 1.57 13.27 -3.75
N CYS A 73 0.87 12.62 -2.81
CA CYS A 73 1.19 12.72 -1.39
C CYS A 73 2.52 12.02 -1.10
N LYS A 74 3.51 12.77 -0.60
CA LYS A 74 4.81 12.29 -0.16
C LYS A 74 4.69 11.63 1.20
N THR A 75 3.97 12.26 2.13
CA THR A 75 3.78 11.75 3.48
C THR A 75 2.33 11.32 3.66
N CYS A 76 2.02 10.04 3.54
CA CYS A 76 0.69 9.54 3.85
C CYS A 76 0.63 9.14 5.33
N ARG A 77 -0.22 9.80 6.12
CA ARG A 77 -0.39 9.48 7.54
C ARG A 77 -1.73 8.77 7.73
N CYS A 78 -1.69 7.58 8.32
CA CYS A 78 -2.89 6.79 8.60
C CYS A 78 -3.08 6.61 10.10
N PHE A 79 -4.33 6.68 10.54
CA PHE A 79 -4.76 6.42 11.91
C PHE A 79 -5.13 4.95 12.04
N GLU A 80 -4.77 4.33 13.17
CA GLU A 80 -5.15 2.96 13.50
C GLU A 80 -6.63 2.93 13.93
N SER A 81 -7.53 2.97 12.94
CA SER A 81 -8.98 2.97 13.12
C SER A 81 -9.67 2.00 12.15
N PHE A 82 -10.89 1.57 12.50
CA PHE A 82 -11.76 0.82 11.59
C PHE A 82 -13.06 1.62 11.33
N PRO A 83 -13.34 2.05 10.07
CA PRO A 83 -12.52 1.87 8.88
C PRO A 83 -11.21 2.68 8.94
N LEU A 84 -10.22 2.27 8.13
CA LEU A 84 -8.93 2.95 8.03
C LEU A 84 -9.11 4.39 7.55
N LYS A 85 -8.46 5.34 8.22
CA LYS A 85 -8.49 6.77 7.90
C LYS A 85 -7.08 7.26 7.69
N CYS A 86 -6.82 7.91 6.56
CA CYS A 86 -5.53 8.50 6.23
C CYS A 86 -5.72 9.95 5.75
N ASP A 87 -4.73 10.78 6.05
CA ASP A 87 -4.64 12.17 5.61
C ASP A 87 -3.27 12.47 4.97
N CYS A 88 -3.23 13.54 4.16
CA CYS A 88 -2.01 14.03 3.53
C CYS A 88 -1.57 15.35 4.17
N PRO A 89 -0.61 15.34 5.12
CA PRO A 89 -0.08 16.55 5.74
C PRO A 89 0.74 17.46 4.82
N ASP A 90 1.10 17.02 3.62
CA ASP A 90 1.93 17.77 2.68
C ASP A 90 1.38 19.18 2.41
N ILE A 91 2.31 20.12 2.27
CA ILE A 91 2.03 21.53 1.95
C ILE A 91 2.44 21.80 0.51
N THR A 92 1.53 22.40 -0.25
CA THR A 92 1.70 22.87 -1.63
C THR A 92 1.35 24.35 -1.70
N ASP A 93 1.75 25.03 -2.78
CA ASP A 93 1.33 26.41 -3.08
C ASP A 93 0.08 26.49 -3.98
N PHE A 94 -0.55 25.34 -4.21
CA PHE A 94 -1.79 25.21 -4.99
C PHE A 94 -2.71 24.14 -4.39
N CYS A 95 -3.95 24.11 -4.86
CA CYS A 95 -4.91 23.04 -4.58
C CYS A 95 -5.06 22.12 -5.79
N TYR A 96 -5.08 20.80 -5.57
CA TYR A 96 -5.44 19.85 -6.62
C TYR A 96 -6.90 20.02 -7.04
N GLU A 97 -7.22 19.61 -8.26
CA GLU A 97 -8.60 19.58 -8.75
C GLU A 97 -9.48 18.64 -7.89
N PRO A 98 -10.81 18.88 -7.80
CA PRO A 98 -11.74 18.02 -7.09
C PRO A 98 -11.74 16.58 -7.65
N CYS A 99 -11.88 15.59 -6.78
CA CYS A 99 -11.87 14.17 -7.17
C CYS A 99 -13.09 13.75 -7.98
N ASN A 100 -14.22 14.44 -7.78
CA ASN A 100 -15.48 14.15 -8.47
C ASN A 100 -15.78 15.20 -9.55
N SER A 101 -14.78 15.94 -10.04
CA SER A 101 -14.99 16.66 -11.29
C SER A 101 -15.26 15.60 -12.36
N THR A 102 -16.54 15.39 -12.69
CA THR A 102 -16.90 14.91 -14.03
C THR A 102 -16.06 15.74 -14.98
N ILE A 103 -15.41 15.12 -15.95
CA ILE A 103 -14.52 15.77 -16.89
C ILE A 103 -15.28 16.94 -17.54
N ALA A 104 -15.24 18.12 -16.91
CA ALA A 104 -15.66 19.39 -17.47
C ALA A 104 -14.47 19.91 -18.27
N LYS A 105 -14.03 19.06 -19.21
CA LYS A 105 -13.10 19.36 -20.29
C LYS A 105 -13.60 18.64 -21.54
N ALA A 106 -14.70 19.19 -22.05
CA ALA A 106 -15.14 19.24 -23.44
C ALA A 106 -16.29 20.27 -23.39
N HIS A 107 -16.17 21.50 -23.87
CA HIS A 107 -15.68 21.95 -25.16
C HIS A 107 -15.31 23.44 -25.10
#